data_AF-A0A353Z6H4-F1
#
_entry.id   AF-A0A353Z6H4-F1
#
_cell.length_a   1.000
_cell.length_b   1.000
_cell.length_c   1.000
_cell.angle_alpha   90.00
_cell.angle_beta   90.00
_cell.angle_gamma   90.00
#
_symmetry.space_group_name_H-M   'P 1'
#
loop_
_entity.id
_entity.type
_entity.pdbx_description
1 polymer ?
#
loop_
_entity_poly.entity_id
_entity_poly.type
_entity_poly.pdbx_seq_one_letter_code
_entity_poly.pdbx_strand_id
1 'polypeptide(L)'
;MKESVTYQAILEEGREEVRQKAFEEGYQEGRAEEARRILLLLGAALFGKPSVKVRRATAGITDLELLESLLLRVIQVSSWTDLLTDLP
;
A
#
# COMPACT_ATOMS: atom_id res chain seq x y z
N MET A 1 -6.33 -43.75 5.89
CA MET A 1 -5.94 -42.75 4.85
C MET A 1 -5.57 -41.38 5.43
N LYS A 2 -6.27 -40.84 6.45
CA LYS A 2 -5.91 -39.55 7.09
C LYS A 2 -4.56 -39.53 7.84
N GLU A 3 -4.01 -40.71 8.15
CA GLU A 3 -2.67 -40.87 8.77
C GLU A 3 -1.56 -41.15 7.75
N SER A 4 -1.87 -41.14 6.44
CA SER A 4 -0.83 -41.30 5.43
C SER A 4 0.09 -40.09 5.49
N VAL A 5 1.39 -40.33 5.57
CA VAL A 5 2.45 -39.31 5.54
C VAL A 5 2.27 -38.38 4.34
N THR A 6 1.82 -38.93 3.20
CA THR A 6 1.49 -38.17 1.99
C THR A 6 0.34 -37.18 2.18
N TYR A 7 -0.71 -37.57 2.92
CA TYR A 7 -1.84 -36.68 3.19
C TYR A 7 -1.46 -35.57 4.19
N GLN A 8 -0.62 -35.89 5.17
CA GLN A 8 -0.11 -34.90 6.13
C GLN A 8 0.82 -33.88 5.45
N ALA A 9 1.67 -34.32 4.53
CA ALA A 9 2.55 -33.44 3.76
C ALA A 9 1.76 -32.42 2.93
N ILE A 10 0.71 -32.84 2.22
CA ILE A 10 -0.15 -31.94 1.44
C ILE A 10 -0.86 -30.91 2.34
N LEU A 11 -1.32 -31.34 3.52
CA LEU A 11 -1.94 -30.42 4.49
C LEU A 11 -0.93 -29.43 5.09
N GLU A 12 0.32 -29.83 5.24
CA GLU A 12 1.39 -28.98 5.73
C GLU A 12 1.82 -27.95 4.69
N GLU A 13 2.04 -28.38 3.45
CA GLU A 13 2.29 -27.52 2.29
C GLU A 13 1.20 -26.46 2.12
N GLY A 14 -0.08 -26.87 2.14
CA GLY A 14 -1.18 -25.91 2.06
C GLY A 14 -1.24 -24.92 3.23
N ARG A 15 -0.78 -25.29 4.44
CA ARG A 15 -0.67 -24.34 5.57
C ARG A 15 0.49 -23.37 5.39
N GLU A 16 1.60 -23.82 4.81
CA GLU A 16 2.74 -22.96 4.50
C GLU A 16 2.40 -21.96 3.40
N GLU A 17 1.74 -22.37 2.33
CA GLU A 17 1.27 -21.48 1.25
C GLU A 17 0.35 -20.37 1.79
N VAL A 18 -0.63 -20.73 2.63
CA VAL A 18 -1.54 -19.75 3.26
C VAL A 18 -0.76 -18.77 4.14
N ARG A 19 0.23 -19.24 4.89
CA ARG A 19 1.07 -18.39 5.75
C ARG A 19 1.93 -17.45 4.91
N GLN A 20 2.55 -17.94 3.83
CA GLN A 20 3.35 -17.14 2.92
C GLN A 20 2.50 -16.05 2.27
N LYS A 21 1.33 -16.40 1.75
CA LYS A 21 0.40 -15.44 1.15
C LYS A 21 -0.05 -14.37 2.14
N ALA A 22 -0.41 -14.77 3.37
CA ALA A 22 -0.79 -13.81 4.42
C ALA A 22 0.36 -12.86 4.80
N PHE A 23 1.60 -13.36 4.83
CA PHE A 23 2.77 -12.54 5.08
C PHE A 23 3.01 -11.54 3.94
N GLU A 24 2.92 -11.99 2.69
CA GLU A 24 3.08 -11.15 1.49
C GLU A 24 2.03 -10.03 1.46
N GLU A 25 0.75 -10.37 1.66
CA GLU A 25 -0.36 -9.41 1.70
C GLU A 25 -0.17 -8.38 2.83
N GLY A 26 0.21 -8.82 4.03
CA GLY A 26 0.49 -7.93 5.16
C GLY A 26 1.69 -7.01 4.92
N TYR A 27 2.74 -7.51 4.28
CA TYR A 27 3.91 -6.73 3.93
C TYR A 27 3.56 -5.64 2.90
N GLN A 28 2.79 -5.97 1.86
CA GLN A 28 2.35 -5.01 0.85
C GLN A 28 1.45 -3.92 1.44
N GLU A 29 0.48 -4.27 2.28
CA GLU A 29 -0.38 -3.29 2.94
C GLU A 29 0.43 -2.36 3.85
N GLY A 30 1.39 -2.90 4.61
CA GLY A 30 2.27 -2.10 5.45
C GLY A 30 3.13 -1.11 4.65
N ARG A 31 3.62 -1.51 3.47
CA ARG A 31 4.33 -0.61 2.56
C ARG A 31 3.43 0.48 2.01
N ALA A 32 2.20 0.15 1.61
CA ALA A 32 1.24 1.12 1.12
C ALA A 32 0.85 2.13 2.21
N GLU A 33 0.64 1.68 3.46
CA GLU A 33 0.35 2.55 4.58
C GLU A 33 1.48 3.56 4.85
N GLU A 34 2.73 3.09 4.88
CA GLU A 34 3.87 3.98 5.09
C GLU A 34 4.05 4.95 3.91
N ALA A 35 3.86 4.50 2.67
CA ALA A 35 3.92 5.38 1.50
C ALA A 35 2.84 6.48 1.55
N ARG A 36 1.60 6.16 1.95
CA ARG A 36 0.53 7.15 2.20
C ARG A 36 0.94 8.16 3.27
N ARG A 37 1.52 7.68 4.37
CA ARG A 37 1.98 8.52 5.48
C ARG A 37 3.08 9.49 5.04
N ILE A 38 4.09 9.00 4.33
CA ILE A 38 5.19 9.82 3.81
C ILE A 38 4.65 10.86 2.81
N LEU A 39 3.74 10.47 1.91
CA LEU A 39 3.15 11.39 0.94
C LEU A 39 2.40 12.53 1.62
N LEU A 40 1.63 12.23 2.67
CA LEU A 40 0.93 13.23 3.46
C LEU A 40 1.90 14.15 4.21
N LEU A 41 3.00 13.62 4.74
CA LEU A 41 4.02 14.42 5.44
C LEU A 41 4.74 15.37 4.48
N LEU A 42 5.21 14.87 3.33
CA LEU A 42 5.90 15.67 2.32
C LEU A 42 4.98 16.73 1.73
N GLY A 43 3.79 16.34 1.30
CA GLY A 43 2.83 17.30 0.75
C GLY A 43 2.37 18.31 1.81
N ALA A 44 2.31 17.95 3.10
CA ALA A 44 2.01 18.92 4.15
C ALA A 44 3.13 19.95 4.33
N ALA A 45 4.38 19.53 4.17
CA ALA A 45 5.54 20.42 4.22
C ALA A 45 5.60 21.36 3.00
N LEU A 46 5.22 20.88 1.82
CA LEU A 46 5.32 21.65 0.56
C LEU A 46 4.07 22.50 0.27
N PHE A 47 2.88 21.96 0.50
CA PHE A 47 1.59 22.57 0.11
C PHE A 47 0.75 23.01 1.31
N GLY A 48 1.23 22.77 2.52
CA GLY A 48 0.47 23.02 3.74
C GLY A 48 -0.55 21.93 4.08
N LYS A 49 -1.33 22.15 5.14
CA LYS A 49 -2.20 21.14 5.75
C LYS A 49 -3.16 20.50 4.71
N PRO A 50 -3.16 19.16 4.55
CA PRO A 50 -4.06 18.50 3.62
C PRO A 50 -5.52 18.70 4.02
N SER A 51 -6.41 18.83 3.04
CA SER A 51 -7.86 18.87 3.27
C SER A 51 -8.40 17.47 3.60
N VAL A 52 -9.64 17.40 4.07
CA VAL A 52 -10.33 16.11 4.29
C VAL A 52 -10.45 15.32 2.98
N LYS A 53 -10.69 16.02 1.86
CA LYS A 53 -10.77 15.40 0.53
C LYS A 53 -9.44 14.75 0.14
N VAL A 54 -8.32 15.43 0.36
CA VAL A 54 -6.97 14.91 0.09
C VAL A 54 -6.70 13.67 0.94
N ARG A 55 -6.93 13.74 2.25
CA ARG A 55 -6.72 12.57 3.14
C ARG A 55 -7.54 11.37 2.70
N ARG A 56 -8.80 11.57 2.32
CA ARG A 56 -9.67 10.49 1.84
C ARG A 56 -9.21 9.93 0.50
N ALA A 57 -8.79 10.78 -0.43
CA ALA A 57 -8.24 10.35 -1.71
C ALA A 57 -6.99 9.50 -1.50
N THR A 58 -6.02 9.98 -0.72
CA THR A 58 -4.78 9.23 -0.42
C THR A 58 -5.06 7.92 0.32
N ALA A 59 -6.00 7.90 1.27
CA ALA A 59 -6.38 6.69 1.99
C ALA A 59 -7.03 5.63 1.08
N GLY A 60 -7.64 6.03 -0.04
CA GLY A 60 -8.23 5.12 -1.02
C GLY A 60 -7.22 4.48 -1.97
N ILE A 61 -5.95 4.91 -1.96
CA ILE A 61 -4.92 4.37 -2.84
C ILE A 61 -4.31 3.14 -2.17
N THR A 62 -4.60 1.96 -2.72
CA THR A 62 -4.06 0.67 -2.30
C THR A 62 -2.87 0.22 -3.15
N ASP A 63 -2.73 0.77 -4.35
CA ASP A 63 -1.63 0.50 -5.25
C ASP A 63 -0.35 1.19 -4.76
N LEU A 64 0.64 0.39 -4.39
CA LEU A 64 1.93 0.85 -3.90
C LEU A 64 2.74 1.57 -4.98
N GLU A 65 2.72 1.09 -6.23
CA GLU A 65 3.49 1.71 -7.31
C GLU A 65 2.93 3.11 -7.63
N LEU A 66 1.61 3.26 -7.59
CA LEU A 66 0.95 4.54 -7.71
C LEU A 66 1.38 5.49 -6.57
N LEU A 67 1.40 5.02 -5.31
CA LEU A 67 1.87 5.83 -4.18
C LEU A 67 3.33 6.26 -4.33
N GLU A 68 4.21 5.36 -4.77
CA GLU A 68 5.63 5.67 -5.03
C GLU A 68 5.79 6.70 -6.15
N SER A 69 4.99 6.60 -7.22
CA SER A 69 4.98 7.60 -8.29
C SER A 69 4.52 8.99 -7.78
N LEU A 70 3.53 9.03 -6.88
CA LEU A 70 3.05 10.27 -6.27
C LEU A 70 4.10 10.87 -5.33
N LEU A 71 4.89 10.06 -4.64
CA LEU A 71 6.02 10.52 -3.84
C LEU A 71 7.10 11.20 -4.69
N LEU A 72 7.33 10.73 -5.92
CA LEU A 72 8.23 11.42 -6.86
C LEU A 72 7.59 12.67 -7.46
N ARG A 73 6.28 12.66 -7.70
CA ARG A 73 5.53 13.79 -8.25
C ARG A 73 5.36 14.93 -7.24
N VAL A 74 5.29 14.66 -5.94
CA VAL A 74 5.02 15.67 -4.90
C VAL A 74 6.06 16.80 -4.88
N ILE A 75 7.31 16.52 -5.28
CA ILE A 75 8.37 17.53 -5.36
C ILE A 75 8.38 18.30 -6.69
N GLN A 76 7.57 17.89 -7.67
CA GLN A 76 7.50 18.47 -9.01
C GLN A 76 6.31 19.41 -9.20
N VAL A 77 5.27 19.26 -8.37
CA VAL A 77 4.03 20.04 -8.45
C VAL A 77 3.96 21.07 -7.31
N SER A 78 3.06 22.05 -7.44
CA SER A 78 2.93 23.16 -6.49
C SER A 78 1.73 23.08 -5.54
N SER A 79 0.86 22.08 -5.71
CA SER A 79 -0.35 21.95 -4.89
C SER A 79 -0.87 20.53 -4.76
N TRP A 80 -1.70 20.31 -3.74
CA TRP A 80 -2.45 19.07 -3.55
C TRP A 80 -3.38 18.74 -4.72
N THR A 81 -3.94 19.76 -5.37
CA THR A 81 -4.81 19.55 -6.52
C THR A 81 -4.00 18.96 -7.67
N ASP A 82 -2.90 19.61 -8.03
CA ASP A 82 -2.02 19.20 -9.14
C ASP A 82 -1.39 17.83 -8.91
N LEU A 83 -1.11 17.47 -7.66
CA LEU A 83 -0.62 16.14 -7.28
C LEU A 83 -1.64 15.04 -7.62
N LEU A 84 -2.92 15.32 -7.40
CA LEU A 84 -4.00 14.33 -7.47
C LEU A 84 -4.80 14.42 -8.78
N THR A 85 -4.47 15.35 -9.69
CA THR A 85 -5.23 15.62 -10.92
C THR A 85 -5.29 14.42 -11.89
N ASP A 86 -4.30 13.53 -11.85
CA ASP A 86 -4.20 12.38 -12.77
C ASP A 86 -4.23 11.03 -12.05
N LEU A 87 -4.89 10.96 -10.90
CA LEU A 87 -5.21 9.67 -10.30
C LEU A 87 -6.10 8.88 -11.27
N PRO A 88 -5.75 7.62 -11.61
CA PRO A 88 -6.60 6.77 -12.45
C PRO A 88 -7.95 6.46 -11.81
#